data_AF-A0A381YM28-F1
#
_entry.id   AF-A0A381YM28-F1
#
_cell.length_a   1.000
_cell.length_b   1.000
_cell.length_c   1.000
_cell.angle_alpha   90.00
_cell.angle_beta   90.00
_cell.angle_gamma   90.00
#
_symmetry.space_group_name_H-M   'P 1'
#
loop_
_entity.id
_entity.type
_entity.pdbx_description
1 polymer ?
#
loop_
_entity_poly.entity_id
_entity_poly.type
_entity_poly.pdbx_seq_one_letter_code
_entity_poly.pdbx_strand_id
1 'polypeptide(L)' 'MNPQQASNPTVRSAQIAQEAVMTAYSLTGNLSSATALCKDLLDEDLPAEHQAMAVLIKLHNIAMRRPKH' A
#
# COMPACT_ATOMS: atom_id res chain seq x y z
N MET A 1 -9.19 8.77 28.64
CA MET A 1 -8.29 7.94 27.82
C MET A 1 -9.13 6.84 27.20
N ASN A 2 -9.24 6.74 25.88
CA ASN A 2 -10.01 5.67 25.21
C ASN A 2 -9.03 4.69 24.53
N PRO A 3 -8.82 3.48 25.08
CA PRO A 3 -7.90 2.51 24.50
C PRO A 3 -8.59 1.49 23.57
N GLN A 4 -9.58 1.91 22.77
CA GLN A 4 -10.29 1.01 21.85
C GLN A 4 -9.96 1.22 20.36
N GLN A 5 -8.98 2.06 20.05
CA GLN A 5 -8.62 2.38 18.66
C GLN A 5 -7.75 1.31 17.99
N ALA A 6 -7.42 0.20 18.68
CA ALA A 6 -6.34 -0.71 18.30
C ALA A 6 -6.79 -2.01 17.58
N SER A 7 -8.08 -2.27 17.38
CA SER A 7 -8.54 -3.59 16.89
C SER A 7 -9.59 -3.55 15.78
N ASN A 8 -9.75 -2.43 15.09
CA ASN A 8 -10.67 -2.38 13.94
C ASN A 8 -9.90 -2.73 12.65
N PRO A 9 -10.07 -3.94 12.07
CA PRO A 9 -9.30 -4.37 10.90
C PRO A 9 -9.44 -3.40 9.71
N THR A 10 -10.59 -2.72 9.60
CA THR A 10 -10.85 -1.69 8.59
C THR A 10 -9.98 -0.43 8.75
N VAL A 11 -9.67 -0.02 9.99
CA VAL A 11 -8.79 1.13 10.23
C VAL A 11 -7.36 0.79 9.85
N ARG A 12 -6.93 -0.44 10.18
CA ARG A 12 -5.60 -0.94 9.83
C ARG A 12 -5.43 -1.08 8.32
N SER A 13 -6.41 -1.62 7.61
CA SER A 13 -6.34 -1.75 6.15
C SER A 13 -6.31 -0.39 5.46
N ALA A 14 -7.08 0.59 5.95
CA ALA A 14 -7.04 1.96 5.45
C ALA A 14 -5.67 2.63 5.64
N GLN A 15 -5.03 2.44 6.80
CA GLN A 15 -3.67 2.93 7.06
C GLN A 15 -2.65 2.30 6.09
N ILE A 16 -2.71 0.98 5.90
CA ILE A 16 -1.81 0.27 4.97
C ILE A 16 -2.03 0.74 3.53
N ALA A 17 -3.28 0.98 3.12
CA ALA A 17 -3.57 1.51 1.79
C ALA A 17 -2.98 2.93 1.59
N GLN A 18 -3.03 3.78 2.62
CA GLN A 18 -2.37 5.09 2.58
C GLN A 18 -0.84 4.97 2.46
N GLU A 19 -0.21 4.07 3.23
CA GLU A 19 1.22 3.79 3.12
C GLU A 19 1.62 3.26 1.73
N ALA A 20 0.79 2.40 1.14
CA ALA A 20 1.00 1.90 -0.22
C ALA A 20 0.96 3.05 -1.23
N VAL A 21 -0.04 3.93 -1.15
CA VAL A 21 -0.14 5.10 -2.04
C VAL A 21 1.04 6.05 -1.85
N MET A 22 1.48 6.31 -0.63
CA MET A 22 2.66 7.16 -0.38
C MET A 22 3.96 6.53 -0.92
N THR A 23 4.11 5.21 -0.78
CA THR A 23 5.26 4.48 -1.35
C THR A 23 5.22 4.51 -2.88
N ALA A 24 4.05 4.28 -3.48
CA ALA A 24 3.89 4.38 -4.93
C ALA A 24 4.14 5.81 -5.43
N TYR A 25 3.74 6.83 -4.67
CA TYR A 25 4.01 8.23 -4.98
C TYR A 25 5.50 8.56 -4.95
N SER A 26 6.26 8.05 -3.97
CA SER A 26 7.72 8.26 -3.95
C SER A 26 8.43 7.59 -5.12
N LEU A 27 7.84 6.54 -5.71
CA LEU A 27 8.33 5.90 -6.92
C LEU A 27 7.97 6.68 -8.18
N THR A 28 6.72 7.11 -8.34
CA THR A 28 6.21 7.67 -9.61
C THR A 28 6.30 9.20 -9.70
N GLY A 29 6.43 9.88 -8.56
CA GLY A 29 6.46 11.34 -8.47
C GLY A 29 5.11 12.02 -8.71
N ASN A 30 4.01 11.28 -8.90
CA ASN A 30 2.67 11.85 -9.05
C ASN A 30 1.57 10.91 -8.56
N LEU A 31 0.46 11.49 -8.08
CA LEU A 31 -0.61 10.74 -7.43
C LEU A 31 -1.37 9.83 -8.40
N SER A 32 -1.68 10.28 -9.61
CA SER A 32 -2.44 9.50 -10.59
C SER A 32 -1.71 8.19 -10.96
N SER A 33 -0.39 8.27 -11.20
CA SER A 33 0.44 7.11 -11.52
C SER A 33 0.63 6.21 -10.29
N ALA A 34 0.71 6.79 -9.09
CA ALA A 34 0.77 6.02 -7.85
C ALA A 34 -0.50 5.19 -7.64
N THR A 35 -1.68 5.77 -7.84
CA THR A 35 -2.96 5.06 -7.74
C THR A 35 -3.10 3.98 -8.81
N ALA A 36 -2.71 4.28 -10.06
CA ALA A 36 -2.69 3.27 -11.13
C ALA A 36 -1.77 2.10 -10.78
N LEU A 37 -0.55 2.38 -10.30
CA LEU A 37 0.40 1.34 -9.87
C LEU A 37 -0.16 0.49 -8.71
N CYS A 38 -0.80 1.11 -7.71
CA CYS A 38 -1.45 0.36 -6.63
C CYS A 38 -2.57 -0.55 -7.15
N LYS A 39 -3.33 -0.11 -8.16
CA LYS A 39 -4.39 -0.89 -8.80
C LYS A 39 -3.82 -2.07 -9.59
N ASP A 40 -2.75 -1.85 -10.34
CA ASP A 40 -2.08 -2.90 -11.13
C ASP A 40 -1.43 -3.98 -10.24
N LEU A 41 -1.02 -3.60 -9.03
CA LEU A 41 -0.45 -4.53 -8.05
C LEU A 41 -1.51 -5.21 -7.16
N LEU A 42 -2.75 -4.73 -7.21
CA LEU A 42 -3.86 -5.29 -6.44
C LEU A 42 -4.12 -6.73 -6.88
N ASP A 43 -4.33 -7.60 -5.91
CA ASP A 43 -4.63 -9.01 -6.14
C ASP A 43 -6.06 -9.26 -5.70
N GLU A 44 -6.98 -9.34 -6.66
CA GLU A 44 -8.42 -9.45 -6.39
C GLU A 44 -8.80 -10.84 -5.83
N ASP A 45 -7.93 -11.84 -6.00
CA ASP A 45 -8.12 -13.20 -5.44
C ASP A 45 -7.80 -13.25 -3.93
N LEU A 46 -7.12 -12.23 -3.38
CA LEU A 46 -6.84 -12.13 -1.95
C LEU A 46 -8.02 -11.54 -1.18
N PRO A 47 -8.25 -11.96 0.09
CA PRO A 47 -9.18 -11.29 0.99
C PRO A 47 -8.86 -9.79 1.12
N ALA A 48 -9.89 -8.94 1.12
CA ALA A 48 -9.74 -7.47 1.14
C ALA A 48 -8.84 -6.94 2.28
N GLU A 49 -8.83 -7.63 3.43
CA GLU A 49 -7.97 -7.33 4.57
C GLU A 49 -6.47 -7.56 4.33
N HIS A 50 -6.10 -8.33 3.31
CA HIS A 50 -4.71 -8.65 2.95
C HIS A 50 -4.26 -7.96 1.66
N GLN A 51 -5.21 -7.53 0.82
CA GLN A 51 -4.91 -6.86 -0.45
C GLN A 51 -3.98 -5.65 -0.29
N ALA A 52 -4.29 -4.75 0.65
CA ALA A 52 -3.48 -3.56 0.88
C ALA A 52 -2.05 -3.89 1.32
N MET A 53 -1.88 -4.91 2.18
CA MET A 53 -0.57 -5.38 2.63
C MET A 53 0.23 -5.99 1.47
N ALA A 54 -0.41 -6.80 0.64
CA ALA A 54 0.23 -7.41 -0.53
C ALA A 54 0.73 -6.34 -1.52
N VAL A 55 -0.08 -5.31 -1.78
CA VAL A 55 0.32 -4.16 -2.62
C VAL A 55 1.54 -3.44 -2.01
N LEU A 56 1.51 -3.15 -0.71
CA LEU A 56 2.62 -2.48 -0.02
C LEU A 56 3.94 -3.27 -0.10
N ILE A 57 3.87 -4.60 0.04
CA ILE A 57 5.03 -5.50 -0.09
C ILE A 57 5.58 -5.46 -1.52
N LYS A 58 4.72 -5.56 -2.54
CA LYS A 58 5.11 -5.48 -3.95
C LYS A 58 5.78 -4.13 -4.26
N LEU A 59 5.25 -3.03 -3.74
CA LEU A 59 5.83 -1.70 -3.88
C LEU A 59 7.21 -1.58 -3.21
N HIS A 60 7.37 -2.11 -2.00
CA HIS A 60 8.67 -2.14 -1.32
C HIS A 60 9.71 -2.92 -2.12
N ASN A 61 9.32 -4.05 -2.72
CA ASN A 61 10.21 -4.82 -3.59
C ASN A 61 10.62 -4.04 -4.84
N ILE A 62 9.71 -3.28 -5.45
CA ILE A 62 10.02 -2.40 -6.59
C ILE A 62 11.00 -1.29 -6.15
N ALA A 63 10.75 -0.66 -4.99
CA ALA A 63 11.60 0.38 -4.44
C ALA A 63 13.03 -0.12 -4.15
N MET A 64 13.15 -1.29 -3.53
CA MET A 64 14.44 -1.91 -3.21
C MET A 64 15.20 -2.42 -4.44
N ARG A 65 14.49 -2.75 -5.53
CA ARG A 65 15.10 -3.20 -6.80
C ARG A 65 15.56 -2.04 -7.70
N ARG A 66 15.32 -0.78 -7.34
CA ARG A 66 15.87 0.33 -8.11
C ARG A 66 17.39 0.25 -8.10
N PRO A 67 18.06 0.22 -9.28
CA PRO A 67 19.50 0.29 -9.31
C PRO A 67 19.92 1.61 -8.67
N LYS A 68 20.80 1.54 -7.67
CA LYS A 68 21.50 2.71 -7.13
C LYS A 68 22.35 3.25 -8.27
N HIS A 69 21.86 4.32 -8.90
CA HIS A 69 22.55 5.00 -9.99
C HIS A 69 23.59 5.98 -9.44
#